data_AF-A0A956JJ27-F1
#
_entry.id   AF-A0A956JJ27-F1
#
_cell.length_a   1.000
_cell.length_b   1.000
_cell.length_c   1.000
_cell.angle_alpha   90.00
_cell.angle_beta   90.00
_cell.angle_gamma   90.00
#
_symmetry.space_group_name_H-M   'P 1'
#
loop_
_entity.id
_entity.type
_entity.pdbx_description
1 polymer ?
#
loop_
_entity_poly.entity_id
_entity_poly.type
_entity_poly.pdbx_seq_one_letter_code
_entity_poly.pdbx_strand_id
1 'polypeptide(L)'
;GSNSDSDSDATTDDSGGSNSDSNSNSGSGSTTDDSGSTTDDATSTTDDTGTTGLDCADGLGNLCGNPYDLGGVDEGEAAMSQTTTIITPGVADWFQVSFLAVNRPGGGTPTIVFAQNDNEAYRFDVYTTMPCGGTPASCGEGGDNGQAKNLLEYSFTDDQPDCCSPPDDSMVSWPGTLYIRVYRVDDGGDCSTYQLQLTR
;
A
#
# COMPACT_ATOMS: atom_id res chain seq x y z
N GLY A 1 -8.76 -9.55 53.54
CA GLY A 1 -10.23 -9.57 53.54
C GLY A 1 -10.70 -9.51 52.11
N SER A 2 -11.46 -10.52 51.72
CA SER A 2 -12.33 -10.61 50.54
C SER A 2 -11.69 -10.73 49.14
N ASN A 3 -11.67 -11.98 48.67
CA ASN A 3 -11.74 -12.43 47.26
C ASN A 3 -12.91 -11.79 46.52
N SER A 4 -12.80 -11.66 45.20
CA SER A 4 -13.93 -11.81 44.28
C SER A 4 -13.40 -12.26 42.91
N ASP A 5 -13.47 -13.57 42.70
CA ASP A 5 -13.37 -14.24 41.41
C ASP A 5 -14.62 -13.93 40.57
N SER A 6 -14.50 -13.86 39.25
CA SER A 6 -15.65 -13.83 38.35
C SER A 6 -15.31 -14.57 37.06
N ASP A 7 -15.67 -15.85 37.06
CA ASP A 7 -15.82 -16.69 35.87
C ASP A 7 -17.00 -16.19 35.02
N SER A 8 -16.88 -16.31 33.70
CA SER A 8 -18.01 -16.26 32.76
C SER A 8 -17.71 -17.15 31.57
N ASP A 9 -18.18 -18.38 31.71
CA ASP A 9 -18.31 -19.43 30.72
C ASP A 9 -19.41 -19.06 29.71
N ALA A 10 -19.14 -19.17 28.41
CA ALA A 10 -20.15 -19.09 27.36
C ALA A 10 -19.75 -20.01 26.21
N THR A 11 -20.37 -21.20 26.22
CA THR A 11 -20.40 -22.16 25.14
C THR A 11 -21.45 -21.75 24.11
N THR A 12 -21.15 -21.88 22.82
CA THR A 12 -22.19 -22.11 21.80
C THR A 12 -21.63 -22.94 20.65
N ASP A 13 -22.19 -24.13 20.57
CA ASP A 13 -22.11 -25.14 19.53
C ASP A 13 -23.16 -24.78 18.46
N ASP A 14 -22.82 -24.80 17.16
CA ASP A 14 -23.77 -25.32 16.15
C ASP A 14 -23.12 -25.62 14.79
N SER A 15 -22.97 -26.92 14.54
CA SER A 15 -23.36 -27.69 13.36
C SER A 15 -23.62 -27.01 12.00
N GLY A 16 -23.03 -27.61 10.96
CA GLY A 16 -23.83 -28.15 9.85
C GLY A 16 -23.76 -27.43 8.50
N GLY A 17 -23.21 -28.11 7.48
CA GLY A 17 -23.35 -27.69 6.09
C GLY A 17 -22.51 -28.46 5.08
N SER A 18 -22.81 -29.75 4.87
CA SER A 18 -22.39 -30.51 3.69
C SER A 18 -23.33 -30.19 2.51
N ASN A 19 -22.82 -29.94 1.30
CA ASN A 19 -23.06 -30.75 0.08
C ASN A 19 -22.65 -30.03 -1.23
N SER A 20 -21.92 -30.78 -2.06
CA SER A 20 -22.05 -31.01 -3.52
C SER A 20 -22.38 -29.85 -4.48
N ASP A 21 -21.55 -29.65 -5.51
CA ASP A 21 -21.83 -30.27 -6.82
C ASP A 21 -20.72 -29.99 -7.85
N SER A 22 -20.39 -31.05 -8.58
CA SER A 22 -19.48 -31.10 -9.72
C SER A 22 -20.08 -30.42 -10.94
N ASN A 23 -19.27 -29.75 -11.76
CA ASN A 23 -19.53 -29.74 -13.19
C ASN A 23 -18.24 -29.70 -14.03
N SER A 24 -17.91 -30.86 -14.58
CA SER A 24 -16.94 -31.04 -15.65
C SER A 24 -17.55 -30.57 -16.97
N ASN A 25 -16.84 -29.75 -17.74
CA ASN A 25 -17.10 -29.65 -19.17
C ASN A 25 -15.80 -29.81 -19.96
N SER A 26 -15.62 -31.02 -20.50
CA SER A 26 -14.63 -31.35 -21.53
C SER A 26 -15.13 -30.87 -22.89
N GLY A 27 -14.37 -30.02 -23.56
CA GLY A 27 -14.57 -29.65 -24.96
C GLY A 27 -13.31 -29.88 -25.78
N SER A 28 -13.13 -31.08 -26.31
CA SER A 28 -12.19 -31.40 -27.39
C SER A 28 -12.84 -31.15 -28.75
N GLY A 29 -12.16 -30.44 -29.64
CA GLY A 29 -12.39 -30.40 -31.09
C GLY A 29 -11.17 -29.75 -31.76
N SER A 30 -10.17 -30.51 -32.21
CA SER A 30 -10.05 -31.19 -33.51
C SER A 30 -9.93 -30.25 -34.72
N THR A 31 -8.66 -29.94 -35.06
CA THR A 31 -8.02 -29.87 -36.38
C THR A 31 -8.79 -29.37 -37.62
N THR A 32 -8.27 -28.30 -38.23
CA THR A 32 -8.07 -28.27 -39.70
C THR A 32 -6.80 -27.47 -40.01
N ASP A 33 -5.86 -28.16 -40.66
CA ASP A 33 -4.71 -27.58 -41.34
C ASP A 33 -5.19 -26.74 -42.53
N ASP A 34 -4.63 -25.54 -42.71
CA ASP A 34 -4.42 -25.00 -44.05
C ASP A 34 -3.07 -24.29 -44.12
N SER A 35 -2.22 -24.79 -45.02
CA SER A 35 -0.88 -24.31 -45.27
C SER A 35 -0.88 -23.43 -46.51
N GLY A 36 -0.37 -22.22 -46.35
CA GLY A 36 0.37 -21.53 -47.42
C GLY A 36 -0.20 -20.18 -47.81
N SER A 37 0.40 -19.12 -47.28
CA SER A 37 0.75 -17.98 -48.14
C SER A 37 1.87 -17.17 -47.53
N THR A 38 2.74 -16.72 -48.41
CA THR A 38 4.07 -16.17 -48.24
C THR A 38 4.06 -14.73 -47.73
N THR A 39 5.07 -14.41 -46.90
CA THR A 39 5.76 -13.11 -46.78
C THR A 39 4.86 -11.87 -46.80
N ASP A 40 4.65 -11.27 -45.63
CA ASP A 40 5.05 -9.88 -45.41
C ASP A 40 5.24 -9.59 -43.92
N ASP A 41 6.32 -8.86 -43.69
CA ASP A 41 6.90 -8.41 -42.44
C ASP A 41 5.99 -7.36 -41.76
N ALA A 42 5.00 -7.84 -41.02
CA ALA A 42 4.18 -7.02 -40.13
C ALA A 42 4.24 -7.64 -38.73
N THR A 43 5.10 -7.05 -37.90
CA THR A 43 5.22 -7.34 -36.47
C THR A 43 3.84 -7.34 -35.83
N SER A 44 3.46 -8.54 -35.36
CA SER A 44 2.31 -8.90 -34.54
C SER A 44 1.89 -7.83 -33.53
N THR A 45 1.05 -6.89 -33.95
CA THR A 45 0.05 -6.28 -33.08
C THR A 45 -1.09 -7.28 -32.98
N THR A 46 -0.95 -8.25 -32.08
CA THR A 46 -2.08 -8.99 -31.55
C THR A 46 -2.94 -7.98 -30.79
N ASP A 47 -3.78 -7.28 -31.55
CA ASP A 47 -4.96 -6.59 -31.06
C ASP A 47 -5.82 -7.66 -30.38
N ASP A 48 -5.82 -7.64 -29.05
CA ASP A 48 -6.69 -8.43 -28.21
C ASP A 48 -8.13 -7.91 -28.36
N THR A 49 -8.77 -8.31 -29.46
CA THR A 49 -10.13 -7.93 -29.84
C THR A 49 -11.17 -8.66 -28.99
N GLY A 50 -11.25 -8.37 -27.70
CA GLY A 50 -12.21 -9.03 -26.81
C GLY A 50 -12.75 -8.19 -25.66
N THR A 51 -11.96 -7.27 -25.14
CA THR A 51 -12.40 -6.33 -24.10
C THR A 51 -11.79 -4.98 -24.40
N THR A 52 -12.60 -3.92 -24.45
CA THR A 52 -12.14 -2.52 -24.42
C THR A 52 -11.55 -2.17 -23.05
N GLY A 53 -10.73 -3.06 -22.50
CA GLY A 53 -9.99 -2.88 -21.26
C GLY A 53 -8.89 -1.88 -21.52
N LEU A 54 -8.73 -0.91 -20.63
CA LEU A 54 -7.67 0.07 -20.70
C LEU A 54 -6.31 -0.65 -20.76
N ASP A 55 -5.51 -0.32 -21.78
CA ASP A 55 -4.18 -0.89 -21.99
C ASP A 55 -3.13 -0.20 -21.11
N CYS A 56 -3.39 -0.24 -19.81
CA CYS A 56 -2.51 0.32 -18.80
C CYS A 56 -1.97 -0.84 -17.98
N ALA A 57 -0.65 -0.89 -17.84
CA ALA A 57 -0.02 -1.90 -17.01
C ALA A 57 -0.49 -1.69 -15.57
N ASP A 58 -1.17 -2.68 -14.98
CA ASP A 58 -1.50 -2.64 -13.55
C ASP A 58 -0.20 -2.60 -12.73
N GLY A 59 -0.28 -2.08 -11.50
CA GLY A 59 0.86 -1.56 -10.73
C GLY A 59 2.07 -2.48 -10.52
N LEU A 60 3.02 -2.03 -9.70
CA LEU A 60 4.30 -2.73 -9.52
C LEU A 60 4.14 -4.15 -8.93
N GLY A 61 2.96 -4.49 -8.40
CA GLY A 61 2.69 -5.80 -7.80
C GLY A 61 3.43 -5.98 -6.48
N ASN A 62 3.78 -4.87 -5.82
CA ASN A 62 4.52 -4.89 -4.56
C ASN A 62 3.58 -5.35 -3.45
N LEU A 63 3.66 -6.65 -3.17
CA LEU A 63 2.90 -7.26 -2.10
C LEU A 63 3.44 -6.81 -0.75
N CYS A 64 2.53 -6.81 0.21
CA CYS A 64 2.78 -6.62 1.61
C CYS A 64 4.04 -7.36 2.14
N GLY A 65 4.25 -8.62 1.77
CA GLY A 65 5.43 -9.39 2.21
C GLY A 65 6.77 -9.00 1.55
N ASN A 66 6.76 -8.11 0.56
CA ASN A 66 7.93 -7.67 -0.19
C ASN A 66 7.75 -6.21 -0.66
N PRO A 67 7.79 -5.22 0.27
CA PRO A 67 7.67 -3.81 -0.09
C PRO A 67 8.83 -3.35 -0.96
N TYR A 68 8.58 -2.42 -1.86
CA TYR A 68 9.61 -1.78 -2.66
C TYR A 68 10.47 -0.84 -1.80
N ASP A 69 11.78 -1.03 -1.83
CA ASP A 69 12.71 -0.23 -1.05
C ASP A 69 13.04 1.10 -1.74
N LEU A 70 12.64 2.20 -1.10
CA LEU A 70 12.96 3.57 -1.52
C LEU A 70 14.29 4.06 -0.96
N GLY A 71 14.94 3.29 -0.08
CA GLY A 71 16.21 3.61 0.54
C GLY A 71 16.10 4.50 1.77
N GLY A 72 17.24 5.11 2.12
CA GLY A 72 17.36 6.06 3.22
C GLY A 72 17.11 7.50 2.77
N VAL A 73 16.45 8.31 3.59
CA VAL A 73 16.30 9.76 3.39
C VAL A 73 16.93 10.50 4.57
N ASP A 74 18.05 11.16 4.30
CA ASP A 74 18.75 12.01 5.25
C ASP A 74 18.19 13.45 5.25
N GLU A 75 18.64 14.26 6.19
CA GLU A 75 18.20 15.67 6.32
C GLU A 75 18.63 16.50 5.09
N GLY A 76 17.66 17.21 4.50
CA GLY A 76 17.82 17.97 3.26
C GLY A 76 17.74 17.12 1.99
N GLU A 77 17.50 15.81 2.11
CA GLU A 77 17.39 14.91 0.97
C GLU A 77 15.94 14.57 0.61
N ALA A 78 15.77 13.98 -0.57
CA ALA A 78 14.50 13.51 -1.05
C ALA A 78 14.64 12.16 -1.77
N ALA A 79 13.63 11.31 -1.63
CA ALA A 79 13.44 10.10 -2.42
C ALA A 79 12.10 10.18 -3.17
N MET A 80 12.03 9.54 -4.33
CA MET A 80 10.84 9.47 -5.16
C MET A 80 10.54 8.01 -5.47
N SER A 81 9.26 7.64 -5.46
CA SER A 81 8.87 6.36 -6.05
C SER A 81 8.92 6.42 -7.58
N GLN A 82 8.80 5.26 -8.23
CA GLN A 82 8.43 5.22 -9.64
C GLN A 82 6.99 5.72 -9.82
N THR A 83 6.70 6.34 -10.95
CA THR A 83 5.32 6.63 -11.37
C THR A 83 4.65 5.31 -11.76
N THR A 84 3.52 5.00 -11.14
CA THR A 84 2.78 3.75 -11.38
C THR A 84 1.28 3.99 -11.32
N THR A 85 0.50 2.99 -11.71
CA THR A 85 -0.96 2.99 -11.59
C THR A 85 -1.41 1.80 -10.74
N ILE A 86 -2.55 1.93 -10.07
CA ILE A 86 -3.29 0.78 -9.55
C ILE A 86 -4.66 0.87 -10.20
N ILE A 87 -5.03 -0.14 -11.00
CA ILE A 87 -6.28 -0.14 -11.75
C ILE A 87 -7.39 -0.77 -10.93
N THR A 88 -7.07 -1.87 -10.23
CA THR A 88 -8.03 -2.69 -9.51
C THR A 88 -8.20 -2.19 -8.06
N PRO A 89 -9.40 -1.72 -7.66
CA PRO A 89 -9.68 -1.38 -6.27
C PRO A 89 -9.43 -2.57 -5.34
N GLY A 90 -8.91 -2.30 -4.15
CA GLY A 90 -8.52 -3.33 -3.18
C GLY A 90 -7.12 -3.91 -3.36
N VAL A 91 -6.45 -3.62 -4.48
CA VAL A 91 -5.00 -3.83 -4.63
C VAL A 91 -4.26 -2.64 -4.01
N ALA A 92 -3.07 -2.88 -3.50
CA ALA A 92 -2.21 -1.86 -2.93
C ALA A 92 -0.75 -2.13 -3.27
N ASP A 93 0.00 -1.07 -3.51
CA ASP A 93 1.46 -1.11 -3.60
C ASP A 93 2.06 -0.80 -2.24
N TRP A 94 3.06 -1.59 -1.85
CA TRP A 94 3.80 -1.39 -0.61
C TRP A 94 5.20 -0.86 -0.87
N PHE A 95 5.59 0.14 -0.10
CA PHE A 95 6.91 0.73 -0.09
C PHE A 95 7.51 0.68 1.31
N GLN A 96 8.84 0.64 1.40
CA GLN A 96 9.58 0.87 2.64
C GLN A 96 10.56 2.02 2.43
N VAL A 97 10.74 2.83 3.47
CA VAL A 97 11.70 3.93 3.51
C VAL A 97 12.31 3.99 4.90
N SER A 98 13.58 4.35 4.99
CA SER A 98 14.24 4.60 6.27
C SER A 98 14.61 6.07 6.43
N PHE A 99 14.30 6.66 7.57
CA PHE A 99 14.77 8.00 7.93
C PHE A 99 15.84 7.84 9.00
N LEU A 100 17.11 8.10 8.70
CA LEU A 100 18.21 7.82 9.64
C LEU A 100 18.40 8.94 10.68
N ALA A 101 18.16 8.69 11.96
CA ALA A 101 18.36 9.68 13.03
C ALA A 101 19.83 9.86 13.44
N VAL A 102 20.70 10.30 12.52
CA VAL A 102 22.09 10.60 12.87
C VAL A 102 22.15 11.95 13.62
N ASN A 103 22.53 11.94 14.91
CA ASN A 103 22.82 13.11 15.77
C ASN A 103 21.66 14.08 16.15
N ARG A 104 20.50 13.59 16.61
CA ARG A 104 19.35 14.46 17.00
C ARG A 104 19.51 15.14 18.38
N PRO A 105 19.30 16.46 18.51
CA PRO A 105 17.95 17.09 18.43
C PRO A 105 17.75 18.01 17.20
N GLY A 106 16.53 18.02 16.62
CA GLY A 106 16.14 18.89 15.49
C GLY A 106 16.38 18.32 14.08
N GLY A 107 16.59 17.00 13.94
CA GLY A 107 17.04 16.36 12.69
C GLY A 107 15.98 16.21 11.58
N GLY A 108 15.28 17.30 11.26
CA GLY A 108 14.29 17.40 10.20
C GLY A 108 12.91 16.82 10.55
N THR A 109 11.94 17.13 9.69
CA THR A 109 10.55 16.64 9.72
C THR A 109 10.36 15.73 8.52
N PRO A 110 10.37 14.40 8.68
CA PRO A 110 10.04 13.48 7.61
C PRO A 110 8.65 13.82 7.06
N THR A 111 8.57 13.94 5.75
CA THR A 111 7.32 14.23 5.03
C THR A 111 7.15 13.22 3.90
N ILE A 112 5.91 12.76 3.71
CA ILE A 112 5.50 11.91 2.60
C ILE A 112 4.31 12.58 1.95
N VAL A 113 4.39 12.86 0.66
CA VAL A 113 3.31 13.44 -0.15
C VAL A 113 3.22 12.73 -1.49
N PHE A 114 2.12 12.93 -2.19
CA PHE A 114 2.06 12.64 -3.62
C PHE A 114 2.69 13.77 -4.43
N ALA A 115 3.79 13.50 -5.14
CA ALA A 115 4.28 14.38 -6.21
C ALA A 115 3.35 14.35 -7.42
N GLN A 116 2.65 13.22 -7.62
CA GLN A 116 1.59 13.05 -8.60
C GLN A 116 0.48 12.19 -7.99
N ASN A 117 -0.77 12.58 -8.21
CA ASN A 117 -1.97 11.82 -7.84
C ASN A 117 -3.11 12.23 -8.78
N ASP A 118 -3.13 11.65 -9.97
CA ASP A 118 -4.10 12.02 -11.00
C ASP A 118 -5.53 11.77 -10.49
N ASN A 119 -6.40 12.74 -10.72
CA ASN A 119 -7.81 12.73 -10.29
C ASN A 119 -8.03 12.52 -8.78
N GLU A 120 -6.99 12.70 -7.95
CA GLU A 120 -7.02 12.37 -6.52
C GLU A 120 -7.43 10.92 -6.23
N ALA A 121 -7.15 10.00 -7.17
CA ALA A 121 -7.60 8.61 -7.14
C ALA A 121 -6.94 7.78 -6.02
N TYR A 122 -5.83 8.26 -5.45
CA TYR A 122 -5.00 7.49 -4.52
C TYR A 122 -4.95 8.09 -3.11
N ARG A 123 -4.79 7.21 -2.12
CA ARG A 123 -4.49 7.52 -0.71
C ARG A 123 -3.39 6.60 -0.21
N PHE A 124 -2.78 6.95 0.92
CA PHE A 124 -1.83 6.05 1.57
C PHE A 124 -2.02 5.93 3.07
N ASP A 125 -1.61 4.78 3.59
CA ASP A 125 -1.45 4.51 5.02
C ASP A 125 0.05 4.42 5.35
N VAL A 126 0.44 4.78 6.58
CA VAL A 126 1.82 4.68 7.08
C VAL A 126 1.87 3.76 8.30
N TYR A 127 2.82 2.83 8.30
CA TYR A 127 3.04 1.84 9.36
C TYR A 127 4.48 1.89 9.86
N THR A 128 4.68 1.63 11.15
CA THR A 128 6.01 1.57 11.80
C THR A 128 6.54 0.15 11.97
N THR A 129 5.73 -0.86 11.66
CA THR A 129 6.09 -2.28 11.74
C THR A 129 5.74 -2.96 10.42
N MET A 130 6.43 -4.07 10.15
CA MET A 130 6.40 -4.80 8.88
C MET A 130 4.96 -4.96 8.34
N PRO A 131 4.75 -4.84 7.01
CA PRO A 131 3.42 -4.93 6.43
C PRO A 131 2.77 -6.29 6.77
N CYS A 132 1.44 -6.32 6.83
CA CYS A 132 0.58 -7.53 6.91
C CYS A 132 -0.04 -7.79 8.30
N GLY A 133 -0.16 -6.74 9.11
CA GLY A 133 -0.75 -6.82 10.45
C GLY A 133 -0.25 -5.74 11.39
N GLY A 134 0.70 -4.91 10.93
CA GLY A 134 1.17 -3.74 11.66
C GLY A 134 0.04 -2.78 12.00
N THR A 135 0.17 -2.14 13.17
CA THR A 135 -0.69 -1.00 13.51
C THR A 135 -0.16 0.23 12.77
N PRO A 136 -1.03 1.03 12.13
CA PRO A 136 -0.60 2.28 11.52
C PRO A 136 0.07 3.19 12.55
N ALA A 137 0.95 4.07 12.08
CA ALA A 137 1.63 5.02 12.94
C ALA A 137 0.61 5.88 13.70
N SER A 138 0.81 6.04 15.01
CA SER A 138 -0.06 6.82 15.91
C SER A 138 0.41 8.26 16.11
N CYS A 139 1.53 8.64 15.50
CA CYS A 139 2.24 9.89 15.73
C CYS A 139 2.66 10.50 14.39
N GLY A 140 1.77 11.30 13.81
CA GLY A 140 2.00 12.14 12.65
C GLY A 140 0.83 13.09 12.49
N GLU A 141 1.03 14.24 11.84
CA GLU A 141 -0.09 15.11 11.51
C GLU A 141 -0.89 14.50 10.35
N GLY A 142 -2.22 14.44 10.51
CA GLY A 142 -3.14 13.86 9.53
C GLY A 142 -3.73 12.49 9.94
N GLY A 143 -4.75 12.07 9.18
CA GLY A 143 -5.31 10.70 9.25
C GLY A 143 -6.59 10.53 10.06
N ASP A 144 -7.06 9.30 10.12
CA ASP A 144 -8.35 8.93 10.71
C ASP A 144 -8.18 8.43 12.16
N ASN A 145 -8.82 9.10 13.12
CA ASN A 145 -8.79 8.77 14.55
C ASN A 145 -7.37 8.70 15.16
N GLY A 146 -6.47 9.58 14.72
CA GLY A 146 -5.07 9.60 15.17
C GLY A 146 -4.22 8.46 14.63
N GLN A 147 -4.69 7.76 13.60
CA GLN A 147 -3.91 6.78 12.85
C GLN A 147 -3.52 7.38 11.50
N ALA A 148 -2.28 7.16 11.07
CA ALA A 148 -1.78 7.54 9.76
C ALA A 148 -2.40 6.69 8.63
N LYS A 149 -3.69 6.89 8.37
CA LYS A 149 -4.49 6.22 7.34
C LYS A 149 -5.16 7.22 6.42
N ASN A 150 -5.47 6.78 5.20
CA ASN A 150 -6.28 7.55 4.24
C ASN A 150 -5.70 8.94 3.96
N LEU A 151 -4.38 9.02 3.86
CA LEU A 151 -3.63 10.27 3.78
C LEU A 151 -3.40 10.73 2.33
N LEU A 152 -3.26 12.04 2.18
CA LEU A 152 -2.64 12.71 1.03
C LEU A 152 -1.23 13.24 1.38
N GLU A 153 -1.00 13.48 2.66
CA GLU A 153 0.23 13.99 3.25
C GLU A 153 0.41 13.35 4.63
N TYR A 154 1.65 13.03 4.96
CA TYR A 154 2.09 12.63 6.29
C TYR A 154 3.29 13.46 6.67
N SER A 155 3.31 13.98 7.90
CA SER A 155 4.48 14.60 8.49
C SER A 155 4.74 14.02 9.89
N PHE A 156 6.02 13.83 10.23
CA PHE A 156 6.44 13.47 11.58
C PHE A 156 7.20 14.62 12.22
N THR A 157 6.59 15.25 13.22
CA THR A 157 7.17 16.34 13.99
C THR A 157 7.63 15.78 15.34
N ASP A 158 8.91 15.93 15.67
CA ASP A 158 9.51 15.39 16.91
C ASP A 158 9.29 16.28 18.11
N ASP A 159 9.08 17.56 17.86
CA ASP A 159 9.06 18.64 18.85
C ASP A 159 7.63 19.04 19.22
N GLN A 160 6.72 18.08 19.40
CA GLN A 160 5.37 18.35 19.94
C GLN A 160 5.44 18.72 21.43
N PRO A 161 5.35 20.01 21.80
CA PRO A 161 5.61 20.48 23.16
C PRO A 161 4.47 20.17 24.13
N ASP A 162 3.28 19.84 23.61
CA ASP A 162 2.09 19.50 24.40
C ASP A 162 1.93 17.98 24.62
N CYS A 163 2.73 17.16 23.93
CA CYS A 163 2.75 15.71 24.13
C CYS A 163 3.70 15.29 25.26
N CYS A 164 4.79 16.05 25.50
CA CYS A 164 5.81 15.77 26.51
C CYS A 164 6.37 17.09 27.09
N SER A 165 6.54 17.18 28.42
CA SER A 165 7.10 18.36 29.09
C SER A 165 8.64 18.34 29.04
N PRO A 166 9.34 19.47 28.84
CA PRO A 166 10.81 19.50 28.86
C PRO A 166 11.38 18.89 30.16
N PRO A 167 12.47 18.09 30.09
CA PRO A 167 13.38 17.89 28.95
C PRO A 167 12.99 16.72 28.01
N ASP A 168 11.73 16.27 28.06
CA ASP A 168 11.23 15.11 27.34
C ASP A 168 10.70 15.43 25.92
N ASP A 169 10.99 16.63 25.41
CA ASP A 169 10.66 17.16 24.08
C ASP A 169 11.32 16.40 22.90
N SER A 170 11.90 15.23 23.17
CA SER A 170 12.45 14.28 22.21
C SER A 170 12.12 12.80 22.53
N MET A 171 11.06 12.52 23.30
CA MET A 171 10.73 11.14 23.73
C MET A 171 9.83 10.35 22.79
N VAL A 172 9.35 10.92 21.69
CA VAL A 172 8.68 10.13 20.65
C VAL A 172 9.77 9.39 19.87
N SER A 173 9.72 8.05 19.88
CA SER A 173 10.69 7.25 19.15
C SER A 173 10.67 7.63 17.68
N TRP A 174 11.82 8.10 17.19
CA TRP A 174 12.01 8.43 15.78
C TRP A 174 11.62 7.24 14.89
N PRO A 175 10.88 7.48 13.80
CA PRO A 175 10.54 6.42 12.86
C PRO A 175 11.79 5.97 12.11
N GLY A 176 12.38 4.85 12.52
CA GLY A 176 13.56 4.28 11.85
C GLY A 176 13.23 3.84 10.42
N THR A 177 12.30 2.90 10.27
CA THR A 177 11.78 2.45 8.97
C THR A 177 10.27 2.60 8.98
N LEU A 178 9.73 3.21 7.93
CA LEU A 178 8.30 3.31 7.68
C LEU A 178 7.92 2.42 6.49
N TYR A 179 6.71 1.87 6.57
CA TYR A 179 6.09 1.15 5.48
C TYR A 179 4.87 1.92 5.01
N ILE A 180 4.77 2.12 3.70
CA ILE A 180 3.73 2.94 3.07
C ILE A 180 2.89 2.03 2.20
N ARG A 181 1.57 2.07 2.41
CA ARG A 181 0.61 1.33 1.60
C ARG A 181 -0.16 2.32 0.76
N VAL A 182 0.10 2.37 -0.55
CA VAL A 182 -0.67 3.19 -1.48
C VAL A 182 -1.80 2.35 -2.06
N TYR A 183 -3.00 2.89 -2.06
CA TYR A 183 -4.17 2.22 -2.60
C TYR A 183 -5.10 3.22 -3.28
N ARG A 184 -5.90 2.68 -4.20
CA ARG A 184 -6.92 3.42 -4.94
C ARG A 184 -8.20 3.54 -4.12
N VAL A 185 -8.85 4.70 -4.14
CA VAL A 185 -10.06 4.99 -3.34
C VAL A 185 -11.34 5.21 -4.13
N ASP A 186 -11.24 5.40 -5.45
CA ASP A 186 -12.41 5.42 -6.32
C ASP A 186 -12.73 4.01 -6.85
N ASP A 187 -13.71 3.92 -7.76
CA ASP A 187 -14.16 2.66 -8.34
C ASP A 187 -13.18 2.06 -9.38
N GLY A 188 -12.01 2.67 -9.59
CA GLY A 188 -11.04 2.22 -10.59
C GLY A 188 -11.41 2.60 -12.02
N GLY A 189 -10.83 1.87 -12.98
CA GLY A 189 -11.27 1.92 -14.37
C GLY A 189 -10.75 3.11 -15.19
N ASP A 190 -9.66 3.75 -14.76
CA ASP A 190 -8.86 4.63 -15.60
C ASP A 190 -7.36 4.38 -15.37
N CYS A 191 -6.53 5.07 -16.16
CA CYS A 191 -5.07 5.00 -16.07
C CYS A 191 -4.48 6.14 -15.26
N SER A 192 -5.19 6.62 -14.24
CA SER A 192 -4.62 7.57 -13.29
C SER A 192 -3.31 7.03 -12.75
N THR A 193 -2.34 7.90 -12.55
CA THR A 193 -1.04 7.53 -12.01
C THR A 193 -0.75 8.28 -10.73
N TYR A 194 0.15 7.72 -9.93
CA TYR A 194 0.68 8.40 -8.76
C TYR A 194 2.19 8.27 -8.68
N GLN A 195 2.80 9.16 -7.90
CA GLN A 195 4.20 9.11 -7.51
C GLN A 195 4.33 9.67 -6.10
N LEU A 196 4.99 8.93 -5.21
CA LEU A 196 5.33 9.41 -3.87
C LEU A 196 6.61 10.25 -3.92
N GLN A 197 6.61 11.33 -3.15
CA GLN A 197 7.79 12.10 -2.79
C GLN A 197 7.96 12.05 -1.28
N LEU A 198 9.18 11.74 -0.86
CA LEU A 198 9.59 11.64 0.52
C LEU A 198 10.71 12.64 0.74
N THR A 199 10.60 13.47 1.76
CA THR A 199 11.61 14.46 2.11
C THR A 199 11.89 14.41 3.60
N ARG A 200 13.03 14.98 3.99
CA ARG A 200 13.34 15.22 5.39
C ARG A 200 14.21 16.45 5.56
#